data_AF-A0A2V5QB27-F1
#
_entry.id   AF-A0A2V5QB27-F1
#
_cell.length_a   1.000
_cell.length_b   1.000
_cell.length_c   1.000
_cell.angle_alpha   90.00
_cell.angle_beta   90.00
_cell.angle_gamma   90.00
#
_symmetry.space_group_name_H-M   'P 1'
#
loop_
_entity.id
_entity.type
_entity.pdbx_description
1 polymer ?
#
loop_
_entity_poly.entity_id
_entity_poly.type
_entity_poly.pdbx_seq_one_letter_code
_entity_poly.pdbx_strand_id
1 'polypeptide(L)'
;MRVWLWSEFYFVVTFVVDGLTGFNYGFLLHKPEAFSILSFLSDSRPLYLLQMHGVALLFFLALYAPFAVVDLVRRKELVGRFCETPFQK
;
A
#
# COMPACT_ATOMS: atom_id res chain seq x y z
N MET A 1 -5.69 -1.76 7.69
CA MET A 1 -5.84 -0.45 8.39
C MET A 1 -4.63 -0.08 9.24
N ARG A 2 -4.20 -0.87 10.23
CA ARG A 2 -3.03 -0.54 11.08
C ARG A 2 -1.76 -0.18 10.31
N VAL A 3 -1.35 -1.01 9.35
CA VAL A 3 -0.12 -0.79 8.57
C VAL A 3 -0.18 0.53 7.80
N TRP A 4 -1.31 0.80 7.15
CA TRP A 4 -1.53 2.03 6.40
C TRP A 4 -1.43 3.27 7.30
N LEU A 5 -2.07 3.25 8.48
CA LEU A 5 -1.98 4.37 9.44
C LEU A 5 -0.53 4.64 9.90
N TRP A 6 0.25 3.58 10.15
CA TRP A 6 1.66 3.74 10.50
C TRP A 6 2.50 4.28 9.33
N SER A 7 2.16 3.92 8.09
CA SER A 7 2.81 4.48 6.90
C SER A 7 2.53 5.98 6.74
N GLU A 8 1.27 6.41 6.93
CA GLU A 8 0.91 7.84 6.89
C GLU A 8 1.55 8.62 8.05
N PHE A 9 1.60 8.02 9.25
CA PHE A 9 2.30 8.61 10.39
C PHE A 9 3.80 8.77 10.11
N TYR A 10 4.45 7.73 9.59
CA TYR A 10 5.85 7.79 9.16
C TYR A 10 6.06 8.90 8.12
N PHE A 11 5.20 8.98 7.10
CA PHE A 11 5.26 10.02 6.06
C PHE A 11 5.21 11.42 6.66
N VAL A 12 4.29 11.70 7.58
CA VAL A 12 4.19 13.03 8.20
C VAL A 12 5.45 13.36 8.98
N VAL A 13 5.96 12.42 9.78
CA VAL A 13 7.18 12.63 10.56
C VAL A 13 8.37 12.90 9.66
N THR A 14 8.60 12.06 8.63
CA THR A 14 9.74 12.24 7.74
C THR A 14 9.60 13.45 6.84
N PHE A 15 8.38 13.79 6.39
CA PHE A 15 8.14 15.02 5.63
C PHE A 15 8.56 16.28 6.40
N VAL A 16 8.27 16.33 7.70
CA VAL A 16 8.71 17.44 8.56
C VAL A 16 10.22 17.40 8.76
N VAL A 17 10.79 16.24 9.12
CA VAL A 17 12.24 16.09 9.35
C VAL A 17 13.03 16.47 8.10
N ASP A 18 12.68 15.93 6.93
CA ASP A 18 13.32 16.23 5.66
C ASP A 18 13.26 17.73 5.34
N GLY A 19 12.10 18.37 5.58
CA GLY A 19 11.95 19.81 5.39
C GLY A 19 12.83 20.65 6.33
N LEU A 20 13.12 20.16 7.54
CA LEU A 20 13.94 20.87 8.53
C LEU A 20 15.44 20.61 8.36
N THR A 21 15.83 19.40 7.99
CA THR A 21 17.24 18.98 7.97
C THR A 21 17.83 18.91 6.57
N GLY A 22 17.00 18.88 5.52
CA GLY A 22 17.44 18.60 4.16
C GLY A 22 17.82 17.14 3.90
N PHE A 23 17.52 16.23 4.84
CA PHE A 23 17.61 14.79 4.58
C PHE A 23 16.49 14.35 3.61
N ASN A 24 16.59 13.13 3.08
CA ASN A 24 15.70 12.65 2.04
C ASN A 24 15.15 11.26 2.36
N TYR A 25 14.52 11.12 3.52
CA TYR A 25 13.94 9.87 3.97
C TYR A 25 12.75 9.49 3.09
N GLY A 26 12.80 8.30 2.47
CA GLY A 26 11.73 7.86 1.57
C GLY A 26 11.65 8.67 0.27
N PHE A 27 12.72 9.40 -0.08
CA PHE A 27 12.81 10.20 -1.31
C PHE A 27 11.73 11.31 -1.39
N LEU A 28 11.41 11.97 -0.27
CA LEU A 28 10.34 12.99 -0.22
C LEU A 28 10.79 14.38 -0.71
N LEU A 29 12.08 14.68 -0.71
CA LEU A 29 12.61 15.93 -1.27
C LEU A 29 13.00 15.75 -2.74
N HIS A 30 13.78 14.70 -3.02
CA HIS A 30 14.36 14.46 -4.34
C HIS A 30 14.26 12.97 -4.70
N LYS A 31 14.12 12.69 -6.00
CA LYS A 31 14.14 11.34 -6.54
C LYS A 31 15.52 10.68 -6.35
N PRO A 32 15.62 9.35 -6.30
CA PRO A 32 16.91 8.67 -6.34
C PRO A 32 17.64 8.93 -7.65
N GLU A 33 18.96 9.09 -7.57
CA GLU A 33 19.86 9.17 -8.75
C GLU A 33 19.88 7.85 -9.54
N ALA A 34 19.68 6.73 -8.85
CA ALA A 34 19.61 5.42 -9.48
C ALA A 34 18.27 5.22 -10.21
N PHE A 35 18.34 4.68 -11.42
CA PHE A 35 17.15 4.36 -12.21
C PHE A 35 16.26 3.35 -11.48
N SER A 36 14.99 3.71 -11.30
CA SER A 36 14.01 2.90 -10.57
C SER A 36 12.60 3.22 -11.05
N ILE A 37 11.59 2.60 -10.44
CA ILE A 37 10.19 2.89 -10.76
C ILE A 37 9.83 4.37 -10.47
N LEU A 38 10.53 5.00 -9.52
CA LEU A 38 10.38 6.42 -9.19
C LEU A 38 10.81 7.34 -10.34
N SER A 39 11.67 6.86 -11.24
CA SER A 39 12.12 7.62 -12.42
C SER A 39 10.98 7.92 -13.40
N PHE A 40 9.90 7.14 -13.38
CA PHE A 40 8.72 7.37 -14.22
C PHE A 40 7.69 8.32 -13.60
N LEU A 41 7.87 8.72 -12.33
CA LEU A 41 6.95 9.62 -11.64
C LEU A 41 7.18 11.07 -12.08
N SER A 42 6.25 11.96 -11.74
CA SER A 42 6.32 13.38 -12.08
C SER A 42 7.56 14.06 -11.47
N ASP A 43 8.10 15.07 -12.14
CA ASP A 43 9.14 15.95 -11.56
C ASP A 43 8.55 17.05 -10.66
N SER A 44 7.23 17.29 -10.76
CA SER A 44 6.54 18.20 -9.86
C SER A 44 6.37 17.55 -8.49
N ARG A 45 7.07 18.08 -7.47
CA ARG A 45 7.10 17.50 -6.11
C ARG A 45 5.70 17.21 -5.52
N PRO A 46 4.70 18.11 -5.59
CA PRO A 46 3.37 17.80 -5.07
C PRO A 46 2.70 16.60 -5.78
N LEU A 47 2.83 16.52 -7.11
CA LEU A 47 2.29 15.40 -7.88
C LEU A 47 3.06 14.11 -7.64
N TYR A 48 4.39 14.19 -7.54
CA TYR A 48 5.27 13.08 -7.20
C TYR A 48 4.89 12.46 -5.85
N LEU A 49 4.67 13.28 -4.81
CA LEU A 49 4.25 12.79 -3.49
C LEU A 49 2.88 12.11 -3.56
N LEU A 50 1.92 12.69 -4.28
CA LEU A 50 0.61 12.03 -4.49
C LEU A 50 0.77 10.68 -5.20
N GLN A 51 1.61 10.62 -6.23
CA GLN A 51 1.90 9.38 -6.95
C GLN A 51 2.60 8.35 -6.07
N MET A 52 3.49 8.77 -5.17
CA MET A 52 4.14 7.89 -4.20
C MET A 52 3.14 7.18 -3.28
N HIS A 53 2.08 7.87 -2.83
CA HIS A 53 0.99 7.20 -2.08
C HIS A 53 0.23 6.20 -2.96
N GLY A 54 0.04 6.52 -4.24
CA GLY A 54 -0.53 5.59 -5.22
C GLY A 54 0.31 4.33 -5.39
N VAL A 55 1.63 4.48 -5.54
CA VAL A 55 2.57 3.34 -5.60
C VAL A 55 2.51 2.53 -4.31
N ALA A 56 2.53 3.16 -3.14
CA ALA A 56 2.41 2.46 -1.86
C ALA A 56 1.10 1.66 -1.75
N LEU A 57 -0.02 2.23 -2.20
CA LEU A 57 -1.30 1.52 -2.26
C LEU A 57 -1.24 0.29 -3.18
N LEU A 58 -0.63 0.42 -4.36
CA LEU A 58 -0.42 -0.72 -5.26
C LEU A 58 0.41 -1.83 -4.61
N PHE A 59 1.47 -1.48 -3.87
CA PHE A 59 2.25 -2.45 -3.11
C PHE A 59 1.40 -3.15 -2.03
N PHE A 60 0.58 -2.42 -1.27
CA PHE A 60 -0.31 -3.04 -0.29
C PHE A 60 -1.30 -4.00 -0.93
N LEU A 61 -1.90 -3.61 -2.07
CA LEU A 61 -2.83 -4.47 -2.80
C LEU A 61 -2.12 -5.71 -3.34
N ALA A 62 -0.94 -5.56 -3.95
CA ALA A 62 -0.17 -6.66 -4.50
C ALA A 62 0.25 -7.67 -3.41
N LEU A 63 0.73 -7.17 -2.26
CA LEU A 63 1.11 -8.01 -1.12
C LEU A 63 -0.10 -8.68 -0.45
N TYR A 64 -1.27 -8.04 -0.48
CA TYR A 64 -2.50 -8.61 0.06
C TYR A 64 -3.19 -9.60 -0.90
N ALA A 65 -2.93 -9.49 -2.21
CA ALA A 65 -3.57 -10.30 -3.25
C ALA A 65 -3.63 -11.81 -2.97
N PRO A 66 -2.54 -12.51 -2.57
CA PRO A 66 -2.61 -13.95 -2.32
C PRO A 66 -3.57 -14.31 -1.18
N PHE A 67 -3.61 -13.50 -0.12
CA PHE A 67 -4.52 -13.71 1.01
C PHE A 67 -5.98 -13.47 0.59
N ALA A 68 -6.22 -12.43 -0.20
CA ALA A 68 -7.56 -12.15 -0.74
C ALA A 68 -8.09 -13.33 -1.59
N VAL A 69 -7.21 -13.95 -2.40
CA VAL A 69 -7.56 -15.13 -3.19
C VAL A 69 -7.91 -16.31 -2.29
N VAL A 70 -7.08 -16.62 -1.30
CA VAL A 70 -7.33 -17.72 -0.34
C VAL A 70 -8.64 -17.51 0.42
N ASP A 71 -8.90 -16.29 0.90
CA ASP A 71 -10.13 -15.94 1.61
C ASP A 71 -11.37 -16.12 0.73
N LEU A 72 -11.29 -15.71 -0.55
CA LEU A 72 -12.39 -15.85 -1.49
C LEU A 72 -12.71 -17.32 -1.78
N VAL A 73 -11.69 -18.16 -1.97
CA VAL A 73 -11.86 -19.61 -2.18
C VAL A 73 -12.49 -20.25 -0.96
N ARG A 74 -11.97 -19.98 0.24
CA ARG A 74 -12.49 -20.56 1.49
C ARG A 74 -13.92 -20.12 1.81
N ARG A 75 -14.29 -18.88 1.49
CA ARG A 75 -15.68 -18.42 1.62
C ARG A 75 -16.64 -19.20 0.72
N LYS A 76 -16.25 -19.50 -0.51
CA LYS A 76 -17.08 -20.30 -1.44
C LYS A 76 -17.31 -21.71 -0.91
N GLU A 77 -16.29 -22.35 -0.35
CA GLU A 77 -16.43 -23.68 0.27
C GLU A 77 -17.39 -23.66 1.47
N LEU A 78 -17.27 -22.66 2.37
CA LEU A 78 -18.16 -22.54 3.53
C LEU A 78 -19.63 -22.36 3.12
N VAL A 79 -19.89 -21.51 2.11
CA VAL A 79 -21.24 -21.29 1.59
C VAL A 79 -21.77 -22.54 0.89
N GLY A 80 -20.93 -23.22 0.10
CA GLY A 80 -21.30 -24.49 -0.55
C GLY A 80 -21.71 -25.56 0.48
N ARG A 81 -20.92 -25.75 1.54
CA ARG A 81 -21.27 -26.68 2.62
C ARG A 81 -22.56 -26.32 3.34
N PHE A 82 -22.87 -25.03 3.51
CA PHE A 82 -24.09 -24.59 4.18
C PHE A 82 -25.35 -24.90 3.35
N CYS A 83 -25.27 -24.78 2.02
CA CYS A 83 -26.36 -25.12 1.10
C CYS A 83 -26.57 -26.64 0.96
N GLU A 84 -25.49 -27.42 1.12
CA GLU A 84 -25.49 -28.89 1.08
C GLU A 84 -26.01 -29.52 2.39
N THR A 85 -25.96 -28.83 3.53
CA THR A 85 -26.62 -29.31 4.75
C THR A 85 -28.15 -29.21 4.60
N PRO A 86 -28.89 -30.32 4.48
CA PRO A 86 -30.33 -30.27 4.71
C PRO A 86 -30.50 -29.89 6.17
N PHE A 87 -31.47 -29.05 6.48
CA PHE A 87 -31.86 -28.70 7.85
C PHE A 87 -32.26 -29.99 8.59
N GLN A 88 -31.28 -30.67 9.19
CA GLN A 88 -31.49 -31.83 10.07
C GLN A 88 -32.13 -31.27 11.34
N LYS A 89 -33.46 -31.24 11.33
CA LYS A 89 -34.30 -31.10 12.51
C LYS A 89 -34.40 -32.44 13.21
#